data_AF-A0A3B9Y680-F1
#
_entry.id   AF-A0A3B9Y680-F1
#
_cell.length_a   1.000
_cell.length_b   1.000
_cell.length_c   1.000
_cell.angle_alpha   90.00
_cell.angle_beta   90.00
_cell.angle_gamma   90.00
#
_symmetry.space_group_name_H-M   'P 1'
#
loop_
_entity.id
_entity.type
_entity.pdbx_description
1 polymer ?
#
loop_
_entity_poly.entity_id
_entity_poly.type
_entity_poly.pdbx_seq_one_letter_code
_entity_poly.pdbx_strand_id
1 'polypeptide(L)'
;MQQHHDPGAQVAGQQGLQRSPQWPMVAGEHLQLEPVCRACGSTDNLQVHHVLPFHFCILLGRPELELDQRNLITLCEGANNHHLLLGHLDDWQSYNQEVRLDVAGPFYGMAGASIRANPAWQTEEKKRPPAWAQMSDAAKAAFRLLMDTLYPLEGATVTTQVTTPEGTTVTTQATTPGDGVTE
;
A
#
# COMPACT_ATOMS: atom_id res chain seq x y z
N MET A 1 -11.38 -27.88 3.34
CA MET A 1 -11.06 -26.47 3.65
C MET A 1 -9.82 -26.12 2.85
N GLN A 2 -9.98 -25.41 1.73
CA GLN A 2 -8.83 -24.89 0.99
C GLN A 2 -8.16 -23.87 1.91
N GLN A 3 -6.88 -24.05 2.21
CA GLN A 3 -6.13 -23.08 2.99
C GLN A 3 -6.11 -21.78 2.19
N HIS A 4 -6.73 -20.74 2.73
CA HIS A 4 -6.70 -19.41 2.13
C HIS A 4 -5.24 -18.94 2.10
N HIS A 5 -4.70 -18.73 0.90
CA HIS A 5 -3.36 -18.19 0.74
C HIS A 5 -3.40 -16.71 1.09
N ASP A 6 -2.69 -16.30 2.14
CA ASP A 6 -2.58 -14.91 2.57
C ASP A 6 -1.14 -14.65 3.05
N PRO A 7 -0.22 -14.32 2.11
CA PRO A 7 1.17 -14.02 2.44
C PRO A 7 1.30 -12.88 3.46
N GLY A 8 0.43 -11.87 3.39
CA GLY A 8 0.45 -10.74 4.31
C GLY A 8 0.20 -11.17 5.76
N ALA A 9 -0.79 -12.05 6.00
CA ALA A 9 -1.03 -12.62 7.33
C ALA A 9 0.14 -13.48 7.81
N GLN A 10 0.77 -14.25 6.91
CA GLN A 10 1.93 -15.07 7.24
C GLN A 10 3.13 -14.22 7.69
N VAL A 11 3.45 -13.14 6.96
CA VAL A 11 4.53 -12.22 7.30
C VAL A 11 4.23 -11.50 8.63
N ALA A 12 3.00 -11.03 8.83
CA ALA A 12 2.59 -10.42 10.09
C ALA A 12 2.70 -11.38 11.28
N GLY A 13 2.34 -12.66 11.09
CA GLY A 13 2.45 -13.70 12.11
C GLY A 13 3.88 -13.92 12.61
N GLN A 14 4.90 -13.70 11.76
CA GLN A 14 6.32 -13.75 12.17
C GLN A 14 6.67 -12.65 13.18
N GLN A 15 5.90 -11.57 13.23
CA GLN A 15 6.02 -10.48 14.19
C GLN A 15 5.05 -10.63 15.38
N GLY A 16 4.37 -11.77 15.50
CA GLY A 16 3.36 -12.01 16.55
C GLY A 16 2.06 -11.24 16.34
N LEU A 17 1.82 -10.70 15.14
CA LEU A 17 0.60 -9.96 14.81
C LEU A 17 -0.43 -10.87 14.16
N GLN A 18 -1.70 -10.54 14.36
CA GLN A 18 -2.84 -11.20 13.74
C GLN A 18 -3.64 -10.15 12.96
N ARG A 19 -4.27 -10.57 11.86
CA ARG A 19 -5.19 -9.71 11.13
C ARG A 19 -6.41 -9.37 11.97
N SER A 20 -6.99 -8.21 11.70
CA SER A 20 -8.31 -7.88 12.21
C SER A 20 -9.34 -8.94 11.76
N PRO A 21 -10.25 -9.39 12.64
CA PRO A 21 -11.35 -10.27 12.25
C PRO A 21 -12.34 -9.61 11.28
N GLN A 22 -12.28 -8.27 11.11
CA GLN A 22 -13.07 -7.52 10.14
C GLN A 22 -12.49 -7.56 8.72
N TRP A 23 -11.24 -8.00 8.56
CA TRP A 23 -10.56 -8.02 7.25
C TRP A 23 -11.35 -8.73 6.15
N PRO A 24 -11.97 -9.92 6.34
CA PRO A 24 -12.72 -10.59 5.28
C PRO A 24 -13.90 -9.76 4.75
N MET A 25 -14.53 -8.97 5.61
CA MET A 25 -15.64 -8.09 5.24
C MET A 25 -15.13 -6.94 4.37
N VAL A 26 -14.11 -6.21 4.85
CA VAL A 26 -13.52 -5.06 4.15
C VAL A 26 -12.90 -5.46 2.81
N ALA A 27 -12.22 -6.60 2.75
CA ALA A 27 -11.67 -7.14 1.52
C ALA A 27 -12.79 -7.52 0.52
N GLY A 28 -13.87 -8.12 1.02
CA GLY A 28 -15.05 -8.42 0.21
C GLY A 28 -15.69 -7.18 -0.39
N GLU A 29 -15.88 -6.12 0.41
CA GLU A 29 -16.40 -4.82 -0.04
C GLU A 29 -15.47 -4.17 -1.06
N HIS A 30 -14.16 -4.18 -0.82
CA HIS A 30 -13.18 -3.64 -1.75
C HIS A 30 -13.25 -4.34 -3.12
N LEU A 31 -13.36 -5.68 -3.15
CA LEU A 31 -13.49 -6.43 -4.40
C LEU A 31 -14.82 -6.19 -5.12
N GLN A 32 -15.87 -5.72 -4.46
CA GLN A 32 -17.09 -5.27 -5.16
C GLN A 32 -16.86 -3.92 -5.86
N LEU A 33 -16.08 -3.03 -5.24
CA LEU A 33 -15.74 -1.72 -5.80
C LEU A 33 -14.65 -1.79 -6.88
N GLU A 34 -13.71 -2.72 -6.72
CA GLU A 34 -12.56 -2.92 -7.59
C GLU A 34 -12.45 -4.41 -8.02
N PRO A 35 -13.37 -4.91 -8.86
CA PRO A 35 -13.51 -6.35 -9.15
C PRO A 35 -12.48 -6.91 -10.14
N VAL A 36 -11.38 -6.20 -10.38
CA VAL A 36 -10.35 -6.58 -11.34
C VAL A 36 -8.97 -6.20 -10.84
N CYS A 37 -7.96 -6.97 -11.26
CA CYS A 37 -6.57 -6.61 -11.03
C CYS A 37 -6.26 -5.26 -11.70
N ARG A 38 -5.79 -4.28 -10.93
CA ARG A 38 -5.48 -2.93 -11.45
C ARG A 38 -4.33 -2.90 -12.43
N ALA A 39 -3.47 -3.91 -12.42
CA ALA A 39 -2.35 -4.01 -13.35
C ALA A 39 -2.73 -4.59 -14.72
N CYS A 40 -3.75 -5.44 -14.83
CA CYS A 40 -4.04 -6.14 -16.10
C CYS A 40 -5.51 -6.38 -16.43
N GLY A 41 -6.44 -5.98 -15.55
CA GLY A 41 -7.87 -6.18 -15.76
C GLY A 41 -8.38 -7.61 -15.58
N SER A 42 -7.53 -8.56 -15.17
CA SER A 42 -7.95 -9.94 -14.86
C SER A 42 -8.98 -9.95 -13.74
N THR A 43 -9.95 -10.88 -13.80
CA THR A 43 -10.86 -11.23 -12.71
C THR A 43 -10.47 -12.52 -12.00
N ASP A 44 -9.37 -13.15 -12.41
CA ASP A 44 -8.90 -14.43 -11.90
C ASP A 44 -7.88 -14.28 -10.76
N ASN A 45 -8.02 -15.13 -9.75
CA ASN A 45 -7.20 -15.21 -8.54
C ASN A 45 -6.85 -13.83 -7.93
N LEU A 46 -7.87 -13.04 -7.61
CA LEU A 46 -7.72 -11.70 -7.06
C LEU A 46 -7.39 -11.72 -5.57
N GLN A 47 -6.55 -10.77 -5.16
CA GLN A 47 -6.25 -10.46 -3.77
C GLN A 47 -6.36 -8.95 -3.54
N VAL A 48 -6.76 -8.58 -2.32
CA VAL A 48 -6.71 -7.20 -1.86
C VAL A 48 -5.35 -6.95 -1.22
N HIS A 49 -4.53 -6.17 -1.91
CA HIS A 49 -3.19 -5.78 -1.50
C HIS A 49 -3.24 -4.49 -0.69
N HIS A 50 -2.49 -4.45 0.42
CA HIS A 50 -2.25 -3.23 1.18
C HIS A 50 -1.10 -2.44 0.55
N VAL A 51 -1.34 -1.20 0.10
CA VAL A 51 -0.30 -0.32 -0.49
C VAL A 51 0.84 -0.08 0.49
N LEU A 52 0.51 0.25 1.75
CA LEU A 52 1.44 0.18 2.88
C LEU A 52 1.10 -1.06 3.72
N PRO A 53 2.08 -1.94 4.03
CA PRO A 53 1.81 -3.18 4.74
C PRO A 53 1.13 -2.94 6.08
N PHE A 54 -0.04 -3.57 6.29
CA PHE A 54 -0.83 -3.37 7.50
C PHE A 54 -0.05 -3.66 8.79
N HIS A 55 0.85 -4.65 8.79
CA HIS A 55 1.66 -4.98 9.96
C HIS A 55 2.70 -3.89 10.28
N PHE A 56 3.23 -3.17 9.29
CA PHE A 56 4.08 -2.00 9.54
C PHE A 56 3.24 -0.88 10.16
N CYS A 57 2.02 -0.66 9.64
CA CYS A 57 1.08 0.32 10.18
C CYS A 57 0.71 0.02 11.64
N ILE A 58 0.38 -1.23 11.98
CA ILE A 58 0.11 -1.66 13.36
C ILE A 58 1.32 -1.40 14.27
N LEU A 59 2.53 -1.79 13.84
CA LEU A 59 3.77 -1.60 14.60
C LEU A 59 4.10 -0.11 14.83
N LEU A 60 3.58 0.78 14.00
CA LEU A 60 3.73 2.22 14.11
C LEU A 60 2.51 2.93 14.70
N GLY A 61 1.57 2.18 15.28
CA GLY A 61 0.42 2.71 16.00
C GLY A 61 -0.71 3.23 15.13
N ARG A 62 -0.83 2.75 13.89
CA ARG A 62 -1.91 3.04 12.94
C ARG A 62 -2.65 1.77 12.51
N PRO A 63 -3.21 0.97 13.44
CA PRO A 63 -3.86 -0.31 13.10
C PRO A 63 -5.10 -0.14 12.21
N GLU A 64 -5.74 1.03 12.22
CA GLU A 64 -6.91 1.33 11.38
C GLU A 64 -6.60 1.28 9.88
N LEU A 65 -5.33 1.49 9.48
CA LEU A 65 -4.90 1.40 8.09
C LEU A 65 -4.91 -0.04 7.52
N GLU A 66 -5.12 -1.07 8.35
CA GLU A 66 -5.45 -2.40 7.85
C GLU A 66 -6.81 -2.43 7.14
N LEU A 67 -7.76 -1.64 7.62
CA LEU A 67 -9.16 -1.64 7.18
C LEU A 67 -9.52 -0.40 6.34
N ASP A 68 -8.59 0.52 6.17
CA ASP A 68 -8.78 1.76 5.41
C ASP A 68 -8.75 1.48 3.90
N GLN A 69 -9.87 1.70 3.22
CA GLN A 69 -10.02 1.51 1.77
C GLN A 69 -8.98 2.29 0.94
N ARG A 70 -8.50 3.44 1.44
CA ARG A 70 -7.46 4.24 0.77
C ARG A 70 -6.13 3.48 0.69
N ASN A 71 -5.88 2.57 1.63
CA ASN A 71 -4.68 1.74 1.67
C ASN A 71 -4.83 0.43 0.89
N LEU A 72 -5.92 0.21 0.15
CA LEU A 72 -6.20 -1.05 -0.55
C LEU A 72 -6.14 -0.91 -2.07
N ILE A 73 -5.64 -1.95 -2.74
CA ILE A 73 -5.67 -2.10 -4.20
C ILE A 73 -5.81 -3.58 -4.57
N THR A 74 -6.58 -3.89 -5.59
CA THR A 74 -6.80 -5.26 -6.08
C THR A 74 -5.74 -5.64 -7.10
N LEU A 75 -5.03 -6.73 -6.83
CA LEU A 75 -4.01 -7.31 -7.71
C LEU A 75 -4.24 -8.82 -7.88
N CYS A 76 -3.79 -9.40 -8.99
CA CYS A 76 -3.92 -10.85 -9.20
C CYS A 76 -2.67 -11.63 -8.74
N GLU A 77 -2.91 -12.85 -8.31
CA GLU A 77 -1.90 -13.88 -8.02
C GLU A 77 -1.98 -15.05 -9.03
N GLY A 78 -2.66 -14.85 -10.16
CA GLY A 78 -2.72 -15.81 -11.27
C GLY A 78 -1.41 -15.90 -12.04
N ALA A 79 -1.49 -16.19 -13.35
CA ALA A 79 -0.32 -16.41 -14.20
C ALA A 79 0.72 -15.28 -14.19
N ASN A 80 0.29 -14.02 -13.97
CA ASN A 80 1.19 -12.87 -13.95
C ASN A 80 1.73 -12.53 -12.56
N ASN A 81 1.05 -12.96 -11.49
CA ASN A 81 1.35 -12.62 -10.10
C ASN A 81 1.74 -11.14 -9.87
N HIS A 82 0.88 -10.21 -10.33
CA HIS A 82 1.08 -8.78 -10.15
C HIS A 82 1.11 -8.37 -8.68
N HIS A 83 0.46 -9.13 -7.80
CA HIS A 83 0.53 -8.90 -6.36
C HIS A 83 1.97 -8.98 -5.85
N LEU A 84 2.68 -10.07 -6.15
CA LEU A 84 4.08 -10.22 -5.77
C LEU A 84 4.99 -9.22 -6.52
N LEU A 85 4.85 -9.13 -7.83
CA LEU A 85 5.78 -8.36 -8.66
C LEU A 85 5.66 -6.84 -8.49
N LEU A 86 4.44 -6.32 -8.45
CA LEU A 86 4.19 -4.87 -8.40
C LEU A 86 3.83 -4.41 -6.99
N GLY A 87 3.12 -5.22 -6.20
CA GLY A 87 2.79 -4.86 -4.81
C GLY A 87 3.96 -5.04 -3.84
N HIS A 88 4.76 -6.09 -4.05
CA HIS A 88 5.82 -6.50 -3.14
C HIS A 88 7.23 -6.44 -3.75
N LEU A 89 7.38 -5.97 -5.00
CA LEU A 89 8.65 -5.92 -5.72
C LEU A 89 9.42 -7.25 -5.66
N ASP A 90 8.70 -8.36 -5.85
CA ASP A 90 9.23 -9.74 -5.82
C ASP A 90 9.71 -10.26 -4.45
N ASP A 91 9.24 -9.68 -3.34
CA ASP A 91 9.52 -10.17 -1.99
C ASP A 91 8.38 -9.85 -1.02
N TRP A 92 7.67 -10.88 -0.57
CA TRP A 92 6.52 -10.77 0.34
C TRP A 92 6.81 -10.03 1.65
N GLN A 93 8.07 -9.93 2.08
CA GLN A 93 8.46 -9.17 3.28
C GLN A 93 8.63 -7.66 3.03
N SER A 94 8.52 -7.23 1.78
CA SER A 94 8.65 -5.84 1.36
C SER A 94 7.33 -5.26 0.82
N TYR A 95 7.38 -4.05 0.27
CA TYR A 95 6.24 -3.32 -0.29
C TYR A 95 6.70 -2.34 -1.37
N ASN A 96 5.74 -1.92 -2.19
CA ASN A 96 5.93 -0.88 -3.19
C ASN A 96 5.03 0.32 -2.91
N GLN A 97 5.60 1.41 -2.39
CA GLN A 97 4.84 2.65 -2.19
C GLN A 97 4.30 3.24 -3.51
N GLU A 98 4.92 2.93 -4.65
CA GLU A 98 4.55 3.46 -5.97
C GLU A 98 3.60 2.53 -6.73
N VAL A 99 3.09 1.45 -6.11
CA VAL A 99 2.26 0.42 -6.76
C VAL A 99 1.11 1.02 -7.57
N ARG A 100 0.48 2.10 -7.10
CA ARG A 100 -0.62 2.77 -7.81
C ARG A 100 -0.16 3.43 -9.11
N LEU A 101 1.03 4.06 -9.12
CA LEU A 101 1.61 4.66 -10.32
C LEU A 101 2.04 3.57 -11.31
N ASP A 102 2.66 2.53 -10.79
CA ASP A 102 3.18 1.39 -11.55
C ASP A 102 2.09 0.67 -12.34
N VAL A 103 0.97 0.36 -11.67
CA VAL A 103 -0.16 -0.34 -12.31
C VAL A 103 -0.98 0.56 -13.21
N ALA A 104 -0.96 1.88 -13.02
CA ALA A 104 -1.69 2.83 -13.88
C ALA A 104 -0.85 3.33 -15.07
N GLY A 105 0.47 3.15 -15.02
CA GLY A 105 1.42 3.70 -15.98
C GLY A 105 2.29 2.62 -16.61
N PRO A 106 3.59 2.55 -16.24
CA PRO A 106 4.62 1.86 -17.01
C PRO A 106 4.40 0.35 -17.14
N PHE A 107 3.66 -0.28 -16.22
CA PHE A 107 3.50 -1.74 -16.19
C PHE A 107 2.06 -2.19 -16.45
N TYR A 108 1.15 -1.27 -16.78
CA TYR A 108 -0.23 -1.61 -17.11
C TYR A 108 -0.30 -2.56 -18.32
N GLY A 109 -1.07 -3.64 -18.20
CA GLY A 109 -1.27 -4.66 -19.22
C GLY A 109 -0.07 -5.58 -19.45
N MET A 110 1.06 -5.38 -18.77
CA MET A 110 2.25 -6.20 -18.96
C MET A 110 2.10 -7.57 -18.30
N ALA A 111 2.54 -8.62 -19.01
CA ALA A 111 2.68 -9.94 -18.41
C ALA A 111 3.79 -9.95 -17.35
N GLY A 112 3.69 -10.82 -16.35
CA GLY A 112 4.66 -10.89 -15.25
C GLY A 112 6.10 -11.14 -15.73
N ALA A 113 6.28 -11.98 -16.75
CA ALA A 113 7.59 -12.21 -17.37
C ALA A 113 8.17 -10.94 -18.04
N SER A 114 7.32 -10.12 -18.66
CA SER A 114 7.73 -8.86 -19.27
C SER A 114 8.10 -7.81 -18.23
N ILE A 115 7.40 -7.78 -17.09
CA ILE A 115 7.74 -6.89 -15.95
C ILE A 115 9.11 -7.26 -15.40
N ARG A 116 9.37 -8.55 -15.12
CA ARG A 116 10.69 -9.03 -14.65
C ARG A 116 11.85 -8.67 -15.59
N ALA A 117 11.59 -8.65 -16.90
CA ALA A 117 12.57 -8.30 -17.91
C ALA A 117 12.73 -6.78 -18.13
N ASN A 118 11.87 -5.95 -17.52
CA ASN A 118 11.87 -4.50 -17.72
C ASN A 118 12.98 -3.83 -16.88
N PRO A 119 13.93 -3.10 -17.50
CA PRO A 119 15.01 -2.42 -16.75
C PRO A 119 14.54 -1.37 -15.74
N ALA A 120 13.39 -0.72 -15.98
CA ALA A 120 12.82 0.25 -15.04
C ALA A 120 12.32 -0.46 -13.77
N TRP A 121 11.56 -1.54 -13.93
CA TRP A 121 11.10 -2.36 -12.80
C TRP A 121 12.28 -2.97 -12.03
N GLN A 122 13.30 -3.50 -12.72
CA GLN A 122 14.52 -4.00 -12.07
C GLN A 122 15.27 -2.91 -11.27
N THR A 123 15.10 -1.64 -11.62
CA THR A 123 15.67 -0.53 -10.86
C THR A 123 14.89 -0.27 -9.57
N GLU A 124 13.56 -0.40 -9.60
CA GLU A 124 12.69 -0.31 -8.43
C GLU A 124 12.90 -1.50 -7.49
N GLU A 125 12.94 -2.72 -8.03
CA GLU A 125 13.23 -3.95 -7.29
C GLU A 125 14.54 -3.86 -6.49
N LYS A 126 15.60 -3.31 -7.09
CA LYS A 126 16.89 -3.12 -6.39
C LYS A 126 16.84 -2.08 -5.26
N LYS A 127 15.88 -1.16 -5.31
CA LYS A 127 15.65 -0.13 -4.30
C LYS A 127 14.57 -0.51 -3.30
N ARG A 128 14.03 -1.72 -3.43
CA ARG A 128 12.96 -2.26 -2.61
C ARG A 128 13.27 -2.08 -1.11
N PRO A 129 12.30 -1.61 -0.31
CA PRO A 129 12.47 -1.51 1.14
C PRO A 129 12.82 -2.87 1.78
N PRO A 130 13.65 -2.92 2.82
CA PRO A 130 13.93 -4.18 3.49
C PRO A 130 12.74 -4.63 4.36
N ALA A 131 12.76 -5.88 4.80
CA ALA A 131 11.80 -6.40 5.77
C ALA A 131 11.81 -5.58 7.07
N TRP A 132 10.68 -5.53 7.79
CA TRP A 132 10.56 -4.73 9.03
C TRP A 132 11.72 -4.92 10.02
N ALA A 133 12.09 -6.18 10.26
CA ALA A 133 13.14 -6.56 11.21
C ALA A 133 14.54 -6.04 10.79
N GLN A 134 14.73 -5.74 9.51
CA GLN A 134 15.98 -5.25 8.93
C GLN A 134 15.99 -3.73 8.73
N MET A 135 14.86 -3.04 8.92
CA MET A 135 14.79 -1.58 8.83
C MET A 135 15.50 -0.92 10.03
N SER A 136 16.33 0.09 9.73
CA SER A 136 16.88 0.98 10.74
C SER A 136 15.80 1.88 11.34
N ASP A 137 16.08 2.50 12.49
CA ASP A 137 15.15 3.45 13.11
C ASP A 137 14.86 4.65 12.21
N ALA A 138 15.86 5.12 11.46
CA ALA A 138 15.68 6.18 10.46
C ALA A 138 14.73 5.74 9.33
N ALA A 139 14.84 4.50 8.85
CA ALA A 139 13.94 3.97 7.83
C ALA A 139 12.50 3.81 8.36
N LYS A 140 12.33 3.36 9.62
CA LYS A 140 11.02 3.27 10.28
C LYS A 140 10.39 4.66 10.47
N ALA A 141 11.18 5.66 10.85
CA ALA A 141 10.73 7.04 10.96
C ALA A 141 10.34 7.63 9.58
N ALA A 142 11.09 7.33 8.52
CA ALA A 142 10.75 7.74 7.17
C ALA A 142 9.45 7.08 6.69
N PHE A 143 9.25 5.78 6.97
CA PHE A 143 7.99 5.10 6.70
C PHE A 143 6.83 5.71 7.48
N ARG A 144 7.05 6.07 8.76
CA ARG A 144 6.03 6.76 9.56
C ARG A 144 5.61 8.08 8.93
N LEU A 145 6.57 8.88 8.44
CA LEU A 145 6.28 10.14 7.75
C LEU A 145 5.52 9.90 6.43
N LEU A 146 5.93 8.91 5.64
CA LEU A 146 5.22 8.50 4.43
C LEU A 146 3.77 8.12 4.74
N MET A 147 3.57 7.27 5.74
CA MET A 147 2.26 6.82 6.18
C MET A 147 1.35 7.96 6.60
N ASP A 148 1.84 8.91 7.41
CA ASP A 148 1.05 10.07 7.83
C ASP A 148 0.81 11.06 6.67
N THR A 149 1.69 11.09 5.67
CA THR A 149 1.53 11.92 4.46
C THR A 149 0.47 11.34 3.52
N LEU A 150 0.49 10.03 3.29
CA LEU A 150 -0.46 9.34 2.41
C LEU A 150 -1.83 9.18 3.08
N TYR A 151 -1.85 8.91 4.38
CA TYR A 151 -3.05 8.64 5.16
C TYR A 151 -3.07 9.51 6.42
N PRO A 152 -3.24 10.84 6.24
CA PRO A 152 -3.44 11.74 7.36
C PRO A 152 -4.64 11.29 8.18
N LEU A 153 -4.56 11.48 9.51
CA LEU A 153 -5.70 11.27 10.39
C LEU A 153 -6.87 12.15 9.91
N GLU A 154 -8.08 11.61 10.00
CA GLU A 154 -9.28 12.36 9.70
C GLU A 154 -9.35 13.62 10.57
N GLY A 155 -9.64 14.77 9.95
CA GLY A 155 -9.65 16.06 10.63
C GLY A 155 -8.26 16.67 10.90
N ALA A 156 -7.17 16.04 10.44
CA ALA A 156 -5.84 16.64 10.54
C ALA A 156 -5.75 17.89 9.63
N THR A 157 -5.34 19.01 10.22
CA THR A 157 -5.03 20.24 9.48
C THR A 157 -3.60 20.19 8.97
N VAL A 158 -3.43 20.04 7.66
CA VAL A 158 -2.13 20.20 7.00
C VAL A 158 -1.85 21.69 6.85
N THR A 159 -0.78 22.16 7.49
CA THR A 159 -0.31 23.54 7.35
C THR A 159 0.91 23.56 6.45
N THR A 160 0.81 24.15 5.27
CA THR A 160 1.94 24.35 4.36
C THR A 160 2.44 25.78 4.48
N GLN A 161 3.73 25.93 4.78
CA GLN A 161 4.42 27.21 4.75
C GLN A 161 5.30 27.27 3.50
N VAL A 162 5.04 28.26 2.64
CA VAL A 162 5.87 28.55 1.46
C VAL A 162 6.54 29.89 1.70
N THR A 163 7.87 29.89 1.80
CA THR A 163 8.66 31.11 1.86
C THR A 163 9.08 31.50 0.45
N THR A 164 8.64 32.68 0.01
CA THR A 164 9.06 33.25 -1.27
C THR A 164 10.54 33.66 -1.22
N PRO A 165 11.22 33.78 -2.38
CA PRO A 165 12.61 34.25 -2.44
C PRO A 165 12.84 35.63 -1.80
N GLU A 166 11.78 36.42 -1.64
CA GLU A 166 11.77 37.75 -1.02
C GLU A 166 11.58 37.70 0.51
N GLY A 167 11.49 36.51 1.10
CA GLY A 167 11.33 36.31 2.55
C GLY A 167 9.89 36.38 3.05
N THR A 168 8.90 36.51 2.17
CA THR A 168 7.48 36.46 2.57
C THR A 168 7.04 35.01 2.74
N THR A 169 6.64 34.62 3.95
CA THR A 169 6.06 33.30 4.25
C THR A 169 4.54 33.33 4.09
N VAL A 170 4.02 32.55 3.14
CA VAL A 170 2.59 32.30 2.99
C VAL A 170 2.26 31.00 3.72
N THR A 171 1.33 31.07 4.66
CA THR A 171 0.81 29.89 5.38
C THR A 171 -0.58 29.55 4.85
N THR A 172 -0.76 28.31 4.40
CA THR A 172 -2.08 27.79 4.00
C THR A 172 -2.42 26.59 4.87
N GLN A 173 -3.68 26.52 5.31
CA GLN A 173 -4.21 25.41 6.10
C GLN A 173 -5.28 24.70 5.27
N ALA A 174 -5.15 23.38 5.14
CA ALA A 174 -6.16 22.52 4.54
C ALA A 174 -6.53 21.44 5.55
N THR A 175 -7.82 21.18 5.73
CA THR A 175 -8.32 20.11 6.61
C THR A 175 -8.75 18.95 5.73
N THR A 176 -8.38 17.72 6.09
CA THR A 176 -8.88 16.54 5.41
C THR A 176 -10.40 16.45 5.63
N PRO A 177 -11.22 16.19 4.59
CA PRO A 177 -12.64 15.94 4.79
C PRO A 177 -12.78 14.76 5.75
N GLY A 178 -13.51 14.93 6.85
CA GLY A 178 -13.99 13.79 7.61
C GLY A 178 -15.20 13.22 6.89
N ASP A 179 -15.36 11.90 6.90
CA ASP A 179 -16.57 11.26 6.38
C ASP A 179 -17.76 11.74 7.22
N GLY A 180 -18.44 12.75 6.69
CA GLY A 180 -19.70 13.23 7.21
C GLY A 180 -20.75 12.17 6.95
N VAL A 181 -20.85 11.20 7.86
CA VAL A 181 -22.06 10.38 8.01
C VAL A 181 -23.15 11.35 8.42
N THR A 182 -23.98 11.72 7.45
CA THR A 182 -25.27 12.36 7.71
C THR A 182 -26.20 11.24 8.14
N GLU A 183 -26.71 11.35 9.38
CA GLU A 183 -27.78 10.51 9.93
C GLU A 183 -29.07 10.59 9.10
#